data_AF-A0A6G2JAU2-F1
#
_entry.id   AF-A0A6G2JAU2-F1
#
_cell.length_a   1.000
_cell.length_b   1.000
_cell.length_c   1.000
_cell.angle_alpha   90.00
_cell.angle_beta   90.00
_cell.angle_gamma   90.00
#
_symmetry.space_group_name_H-M   'P 1'
#
loop_
_entity.id
_entity.type
_entity.pdbx_description
1 polymer ?
#
loop_
_entity_poly.entity_id
_entity_poly.type
_entity_poly.pdbx_seq_one_letter_code
_entity_poly.pdbx_strand_id
1 'polypeptide(L)'
;MPNATPRDARAGFEIFRRSSKQMTLDELNHRLVSGGHRPVSPRTYRHYASLISAGYNRYLSINRFELSRSYAPYENASSMARYDYKAVDIAIRMMMDKSRSSFEIEGFATRLGDFGSIVEIRDSTVHRRLDEMRPRVNDKVMLHYSDVGLTVNGRLVDVDLSAVPAHLEIENSRITPVASIVDGVVLETSLSRFTLRDEFADQQTTDQIAKQLYYFFELLEGLRSIVNLAYRIDSPTYAPPAQLAELQIASPTVVVVEIVEQLVDLFPWGMAAVILSKIWGLPEKRKTWYEGSREKLQFRLFDHESEVRQLELDVRRKEAELRSRIIDAALEAFSDEDLSLADVQRVLDRDLLPNLRELGRIGVSAIEAVVEQSGQHSSSDANRSD
;
A
#
# COMPACT_ATOMS: atom_id res chain seq x y z
N MET A 1 13.27 -32.70 10.72
CA MET A 1 13.77 -31.40 11.25
C MET A 1 12.57 -30.61 11.74
N PRO A 2 12.64 -29.98 12.93
CA PRO A 2 11.56 -29.11 13.39
C PRO A 2 11.37 -27.95 12.39
N ASN A 3 10.12 -27.54 12.19
CA ASN A 3 9.83 -26.35 11.37
C ASN A 3 10.39 -25.11 12.08
N ALA A 4 10.91 -24.17 11.30
CA ALA A 4 11.31 -22.86 11.81
C ALA A 4 10.13 -22.19 12.53
N THR A 5 10.41 -21.51 13.65
CA THR A 5 9.40 -20.69 14.33
C THR A 5 9.02 -19.50 13.45
N PRO A 6 7.84 -18.88 13.64
CA PRO A 6 7.50 -17.62 12.97
C PRO A 6 8.58 -16.54 13.12
N ARG A 7 9.21 -16.42 14.30
CA ARG A 7 10.38 -15.55 14.52
C ARG A 7 11.56 -15.88 13.60
N ASP A 8 11.96 -17.14 13.54
CA ASP A 8 13.08 -17.59 12.68
C ASP A 8 12.76 -17.40 11.20
N ALA A 9 11.51 -17.62 10.81
CA ALA A 9 11.05 -17.41 9.44
C ALA A 9 11.05 -15.93 9.04
N ARG A 10 10.65 -15.03 9.94
CA ARG A 10 10.76 -13.57 9.75
C ARG A 10 12.22 -13.14 9.60
N ALA A 11 13.11 -13.60 10.50
CA ALA A 11 14.54 -13.30 10.44
C ALA A 11 15.16 -13.82 9.14
N GLY A 12 14.81 -15.04 8.73
CA GLY A 12 15.29 -15.66 7.49
C GLY A 12 14.85 -14.88 6.26
N PHE A 13 13.61 -14.40 6.23
CA PHE A 13 13.11 -13.56 5.14
C PHE A 13 13.87 -12.25 5.02
N GLU A 14 14.14 -11.54 6.12
CA GLU A 14 14.92 -10.29 6.10
C GLU A 14 16.35 -10.50 5.58
N ILE A 15 17.02 -11.57 6.03
CA ILE A 15 18.37 -11.94 5.54
C ILE A 15 18.32 -12.24 4.04
N PHE A 16 17.36 -13.05 3.60
CA PHE A 16 17.20 -13.42 2.20
C PHE A 16 16.88 -12.20 1.32
N ARG A 17 15.99 -11.32 1.76
CA ARG A 17 15.61 -10.08 1.04
C ARG A 17 16.78 -9.12 0.87
N ARG A 18 17.57 -8.89 1.93
CA ARG A 18 18.77 -8.02 1.88
C ARG A 18 19.85 -8.54 0.93
N SER A 19 19.84 -9.85 0.62
CA SER A 19 20.78 -10.46 -0.32
C SER A 19 20.32 -10.46 -1.79
N SER A 20 19.24 -9.75 -2.12
CA SER A 20 18.70 -9.66 -3.48
C SER A 20 18.45 -11.02 -4.16
N LYS A 21 18.03 -12.03 -3.38
CA LYS A 21 17.76 -13.41 -3.83
C LYS A 21 18.98 -14.22 -4.30
N GLN A 22 20.21 -13.77 -4.04
CA GLN A 22 21.41 -14.46 -4.51
C GLN A 22 21.96 -15.50 -3.52
N MET A 23 21.43 -15.53 -2.29
CA MET A 23 21.89 -16.42 -1.23
C MET A 23 21.29 -17.82 -1.36
N THR A 24 22.09 -18.87 -1.17
CA THR A 24 21.62 -20.26 -1.14
C THR A 24 20.93 -20.60 0.18
N LEU A 25 20.19 -21.73 0.22
CA LEU A 25 19.55 -22.20 1.47
C LEU A 25 20.59 -22.50 2.57
N ASP A 26 21.72 -23.10 2.20
CA ASP A 26 22.75 -23.47 3.17
C ASP A 26 23.43 -22.22 3.75
N GLU A 27 23.74 -21.23 2.91
CA GLU A 27 24.25 -19.93 3.36
C GLU A 27 23.25 -19.20 4.28
N LEU A 28 21.96 -19.24 3.94
CA LEU A 28 20.91 -18.63 4.74
C LEU A 28 20.80 -19.29 6.12
N ASN A 29 20.77 -20.62 6.14
CA ASN A 29 20.71 -21.39 7.38
C ASN A 29 21.96 -21.20 8.23
N HIS A 30 23.13 -21.11 7.62
CA HIS A 30 24.36 -20.78 8.33
C HIS A 30 24.25 -19.41 9.02
N ARG A 31 23.81 -18.37 8.29
CA ARG A 31 23.63 -17.02 8.87
C ARG A 31 22.58 -16.99 9.97
N LEU A 32 21.48 -17.71 9.81
CA LEU A 32 20.44 -17.83 10.84
C LEU A 32 21.01 -18.44 12.12
N VAL A 33 21.70 -19.57 12.00
CA VAL A 33 22.31 -20.26 13.15
C VAL A 33 23.36 -19.38 13.81
N SER A 34 24.21 -18.69 13.04
CA SER A 34 25.17 -17.71 13.57
C SER A 34 24.49 -16.55 14.33
N GLY A 35 23.27 -16.18 13.93
CA GLY A 35 22.45 -15.15 14.59
C GLY A 35 21.59 -15.68 15.75
N GLY A 36 21.74 -16.95 16.15
CA GLY A 36 20.95 -17.55 17.24
C GLY A 36 19.54 -18.01 16.82
N HIS A 37 19.26 -18.11 15.53
CA HIS A 37 17.99 -18.58 14.97
C HIS A 37 18.05 -20.04 14.54
N ARG A 38 16.89 -20.68 14.42
CA ARG A 38 16.79 -22.05 13.88
C ARG A 38 16.86 -22.05 12.34
N PRO A 39 17.39 -23.12 11.72
CA PRO A 39 17.39 -23.24 10.27
C PRO A 39 15.95 -23.34 9.72
N VAL A 40 15.77 -22.85 8.50
CA VAL A 40 14.51 -22.88 7.76
C VAL A 40 14.46 -24.04 6.79
N SER A 41 13.24 -24.53 6.53
CA SER A 41 13.01 -25.64 5.61
C SER A 41 13.07 -25.21 4.13
N PRO A 42 13.32 -26.13 3.19
CA PRO A 42 13.27 -25.83 1.75
C PRO A 42 11.93 -25.25 1.28
N ARG A 43 10.81 -25.62 1.94
CA ARG A 43 9.49 -25.03 1.66
C ARG A 43 9.46 -23.55 2.04
N THR A 44 9.98 -23.20 3.21
CA THR A 44 10.04 -21.81 3.71
C THR A 44 10.96 -20.95 2.85
N TYR A 45 12.09 -21.51 2.42
CA TYR A 45 13.01 -20.84 1.51
C TYR A 45 12.37 -20.50 0.14
N ARG A 46 11.68 -21.47 -0.49
CA ARG A 46 10.91 -21.22 -1.73
C ARG A 46 9.81 -20.18 -1.53
N HIS A 47 9.20 -20.18 -0.35
CA HIS A 47 8.19 -19.20 0.02
C HIS A 47 8.77 -17.77 0.07
N TYR A 48 10.00 -17.57 0.55
CA TYR A 48 10.63 -16.25 0.52
C TYR A 48 10.78 -15.69 -0.89
N ALA A 49 11.19 -16.52 -1.86
CA ALA A 49 11.25 -16.11 -3.25
C ALA A 49 9.86 -15.71 -3.78
N SER A 50 8.81 -16.45 -3.39
CA SER A 50 7.43 -16.16 -3.76
C SER A 50 6.95 -14.82 -3.19
N LEU A 51 7.22 -14.55 -1.92
CA LEU A 51 6.93 -13.27 -1.27
C LEU A 51 7.62 -12.10 -1.99
N ILE A 52 8.93 -12.18 -2.23
CA ILE A 52 9.65 -11.09 -2.92
C ILE A 52 9.15 -10.94 -4.37
N SER A 53 8.86 -12.04 -5.07
CA SER A 53 8.32 -11.98 -6.43
C SER A 53 6.95 -11.29 -6.48
N ALA A 54 6.18 -11.41 -5.41
CA ALA A 54 4.89 -10.74 -5.25
C ALA A 54 5.02 -9.34 -4.62
N GLY A 55 6.23 -8.80 -4.52
CA GLY A 55 6.48 -7.43 -4.05
C GLY A 55 6.48 -7.25 -2.52
N TYR A 56 6.45 -8.34 -1.74
CA TYR A 56 6.39 -8.24 -0.29
C TYR A 56 7.75 -7.81 0.29
N ASN A 57 7.75 -6.76 1.11
CA ASN A 57 8.90 -6.26 1.88
C ASN A 57 8.99 -6.86 3.30
N ARG A 58 7.94 -7.56 3.75
CA ARG A 58 7.84 -8.22 5.05
C ARG A 58 7.44 -9.67 4.90
N TYR A 59 7.81 -10.48 5.89
CA TYR A 59 7.42 -11.88 5.92
C TYR A 59 5.93 -12.02 6.23
N LEU A 60 5.23 -12.79 5.39
CA LEU A 60 3.92 -13.36 5.72
C LEU A 60 4.05 -14.87 5.83
N SER A 61 3.29 -15.48 6.73
CA SER A 61 3.21 -16.93 6.80
C SER A 61 2.62 -17.50 5.50
N ILE A 62 2.96 -18.74 5.17
CA ILE A 62 2.52 -19.39 3.92
C ILE A 62 1.00 -19.34 3.79
N ASN A 63 0.28 -19.66 4.85
CA ASN A 63 -1.18 -19.65 4.85
C ASN A 63 -1.74 -18.23 4.64
N ARG A 64 -1.13 -17.20 5.26
CA ARG A 64 -1.55 -15.80 5.05
C ARG A 64 -1.27 -15.33 3.64
N PHE A 65 -0.16 -15.74 3.04
CA PHE A 65 0.16 -15.44 1.65
C PHE A 65 -0.76 -16.16 0.66
N GLU A 66 -1.10 -17.43 0.92
CA GLU A 66 -2.06 -18.16 0.09
C GLU A 66 -3.45 -17.51 0.18
N LEU A 67 -3.89 -17.13 1.39
CA LEU A 67 -5.13 -16.38 1.58
C LEU A 67 -5.07 -15.02 0.87
N SER A 68 -3.99 -14.25 1.01
CA SER A 68 -3.83 -12.95 0.35
C SER A 68 -3.87 -13.05 -1.17
N ARG A 69 -3.43 -14.18 -1.74
CA ARG A 69 -3.52 -14.46 -3.18
C ARG A 69 -4.88 -14.99 -3.63
N SER A 70 -5.68 -15.54 -2.72
CA SER A 70 -7.02 -16.05 -3.01
C SER A 70 -8.09 -14.96 -2.98
N TYR A 71 -7.87 -13.92 -2.15
CA TYR A 71 -8.69 -12.72 -2.16
C TYR A 71 -8.31 -11.84 -3.35
N ALA A 72 -9.30 -11.12 -3.89
CA ALA A 72 -8.96 -10.04 -4.78
C ALA A 72 -8.19 -8.96 -3.97
N PRO A 73 -7.18 -8.28 -4.55
CA PRO A 73 -6.34 -7.35 -3.80
C PRO A 73 -7.10 -6.26 -3.02
N TYR A 74 -8.33 -5.96 -3.43
CA TYR A 74 -9.23 -4.99 -2.81
C TYR A 74 -10.03 -5.50 -1.60
N GLU A 75 -9.99 -6.80 -1.28
CA GLU A 75 -10.81 -7.39 -0.21
C GLU A 75 -10.10 -7.40 1.15
N ASN A 76 -8.76 -7.27 1.19
CA ASN A 76 -8.02 -7.30 2.46
C ASN A 76 -6.70 -6.51 2.43
N ALA A 77 -6.71 -5.29 2.97
CA ALA A 77 -5.56 -4.39 3.02
C ALA A 77 -4.39 -4.89 3.91
N SER A 78 -4.65 -5.60 5.01
CA SER A 78 -3.58 -6.10 5.90
C SER A 78 -2.83 -7.29 5.34
N SER A 79 -3.38 -7.89 4.29
CA SER A 79 -2.75 -8.96 3.53
C SER A 79 -1.65 -8.44 2.61
N MET A 80 -1.49 -7.11 2.50
CA MET A 80 -0.54 -6.48 1.60
C MET A 80 0.66 -5.93 2.39
N ALA A 81 1.85 -6.21 1.89
CA ALA A 81 3.12 -5.78 2.48
C ALA A 81 3.40 -4.26 2.34
N ARG A 82 2.46 -3.48 1.81
CA ARG A 82 2.72 -2.11 1.37
C ARG A 82 3.14 -1.17 2.49
N TYR A 83 2.63 -1.41 3.70
CA TYR A 83 2.90 -0.57 4.85
C TYR A 83 4.12 -1.10 5.62
N ASP A 84 5.24 -0.41 5.47
CA ASP A 84 6.46 -0.69 6.23
C ASP A 84 6.16 -0.52 7.72
N TYR A 85 6.59 -1.49 8.53
CA TYR A 85 6.57 -1.35 9.96
C TYR A 85 7.87 -0.69 10.42
N LYS A 86 7.77 0.45 11.08
CA LYS A 86 8.88 1.15 11.74
C LYS A 86 9.24 0.42 13.03
N ALA A 87 10.54 0.31 13.32
CA ALA A 87 10.98 -0.18 14.63
C ALA A 87 10.65 0.87 15.69
N VAL A 88 10.09 0.43 16.80
CA VAL A 88 9.68 1.26 17.94
C VAL A 88 9.95 0.49 19.23
N ASP A 89 9.85 1.14 20.39
CA ASP A 89 9.86 0.46 21.69
C ASP A 89 8.88 1.18 22.62
N ILE A 90 7.59 0.99 22.36
CA ILE A 90 6.50 1.70 23.06
C ILE A 90 5.79 0.73 24.00
N ALA A 91 5.64 1.14 25.26
CA ALA A 91 4.91 0.36 26.26
C ALA A 91 3.41 0.35 25.95
N ILE A 92 2.81 -0.84 25.91
CA ILE A 92 1.39 -1.01 25.64
C ILE A 92 0.70 -1.83 26.72
N ARG A 93 -0.58 -1.54 26.91
CA ARG A 93 -1.51 -2.45 27.57
C ARG A 93 -2.48 -3.01 26.55
N MET A 94 -2.50 -4.33 26.42
CA MET A 94 -3.40 -5.05 25.53
C MET A 94 -4.53 -5.65 26.37
N MET A 95 -5.75 -5.29 26.04
CA MET A 95 -6.94 -5.95 26.56
C MET A 95 -7.46 -6.97 25.55
N MET A 96 -7.79 -8.16 26.04
CA MET A 96 -8.38 -9.23 25.25
C MET A 96 -9.64 -9.75 25.92
N ASP A 97 -10.74 -9.77 25.17
CA ASP A 97 -11.99 -10.36 25.64
C ASP A 97 -12.08 -11.80 25.17
N LYS A 98 -12.12 -12.73 26.12
CA LYS A 98 -12.26 -14.15 25.81
C LYS A 98 -13.36 -14.80 26.64
N SER A 99 -14.41 -15.22 25.94
CA SER A 99 -15.59 -15.88 26.52
C SER A 99 -16.30 -15.04 27.59
N ARG A 100 -15.83 -15.06 28.85
CA ARG A 100 -16.46 -14.44 30.03
C ARG A 100 -15.49 -13.64 30.90
N SER A 101 -14.26 -13.43 30.43
CA SER A 101 -13.22 -12.75 31.16
C SER A 101 -12.46 -11.83 30.22
N SER A 102 -12.22 -10.61 30.68
CA SER A 102 -11.26 -9.70 30.07
C SER A 102 -9.90 -9.92 30.71
N PHE A 103 -8.86 -9.90 29.89
CA PHE A 103 -7.48 -10.00 30.34
C PHE A 103 -6.74 -8.76 29.91
N GLU A 104 -6.03 -8.14 30.85
CA GLU A 104 -5.09 -7.08 30.58
C GLU A 104 -3.67 -7.65 30.62
N ILE A 105 -2.91 -7.32 29.59
CA ILE A 105 -1.59 -7.88 29.29
C ILE A 105 -0.68 -6.70 28.96
N GLU A 106 0.40 -6.56 29.72
CA GLU A 106 1.41 -5.54 29.43
C GLU A 106 2.46 -6.09 28.48
N GLY A 107 2.93 -5.23 27.57
CA GLY A 107 3.90 -5.60 26.55
C GLY A 107 4.54 -4.38 25.89
N PHE A 108 5.28 -4.63 24.82
CA PHE A 108 5.94 -3.58 24.04
C PHE A 108 5.58 -3.72 22.57
N ALA A 109 5.09 -2.65 21.95
CA ALA A 109 5.07 -2.60 20.50
C ALA A 109 6.52 -2.41 20.03
N THR A 110 7.05 -3.39 19.30
CA THR A 110 8.43 -3.35 18.77
C THR A 110 8.49 -2.99 17.29
N ARG A 111 7.38 -3.17 16.59
CA ARG A 111 7.21 -2.62 15.24
C ARG A 111 5.81 -2.06 15.05
N LEU A 112 5.69 -0.94 14.36
CA LEU A 112 4.43 -0.23 14.15
C LEU A 112 4.25 0.17 12.69
N GLY A 113 3.09 -0.09 12.12
CA GLY A 113 2.66 0.40 10.80
C GLY A 113 1.22 0.93 10.88
N ASP A 114 0.74 1.57 9.81
CA ASP A 114 -0.59 2.21 9.86
C ASP A 114 -1.75 1.21 10.05
N PHE A 115 -1.51 -0.06 9.70
CA PHE A 115 -2.50 -1.14 9.73
C PHE A 115 -2.30 -2.10 10.89
N GLY A 116 -1.32 -1.87 11.77
CA GLY A 116 -1.07 -2.82 12.84
C GLY A 116 0.24 -2.65 13.57
N SER A 117 0.47 -3.54 14.53
CA SER A 117 1.67 -3.55 15.35
C SER A 117 2.14 -4.97 15.62
N ILE A 118 3.46 -5.13 15.77
CA ILE A 118 4.07 -6.32 16.33
C ILE A 118 4.38 -6.03 17.78
N VAL A 119 3.85 -6.87 18.66
CA VAL A 119 3.93 -6.76 20.11
C VAL A 119 4.81 -7.88 20.65
N GLU A 120 5.72 -7.52 21.54
CA GLU A 120 6.55 -8.44 22.31
C GLU A 120 6.14 -8.45 23.78
N ILE A 121 6.02 -9.66 24.32
CA ILE A 121 5.74 -9.90 25.72
C ILE A 121 7.03 -10.42 26.37
N ARG A 122 7.70 -9.51 27.09
CA ARG A 122 9.01 -9.76 27.70
C ARG A 122 8.90 -10.39 29.10
N ASP A 123 7.78 -10.15 29.80
CA ASP A 123 7.54 -10.69 31.14
C ASP A 123 7.12 -12.17 31.07
N SER A 124 7.91 -13.03 31.72
CA SER A 124 7.69 -14.49 31.75
C SER A 124 6.42 -14.90 32.51
N THR A 125 5.98 -14.11 33.49
CA THR A 125 4.73 -14.34 34.22
C THR A 125 3.52 -14.05 33.34
N VAL A 126 3.58 -12.97 32.56
CA VAL A 126 2.56 -12.59 31.56
C VAL A 126 2.54 -13.59 30.41
N HIS A 127 3.70 -14.06 29.97
CA HIS A 127 3.84 -15.11 28.96
C HIS A 127 3.12 -16.40 29.38
N ARG A 128 3.32 -16.89 30.61
CA ARG A 128 2.60 -18.06 31.11
C ARG A 128 1.07 -17.86 31.10
N ARG A 129 0.59 -16.67 31.46
CA ARG A 129 -0.85 -16.34 31.41
C ARG A 129 -1.38 -16.36 29.98
N LEU A 130 -0.61 -15.89 29.00
CA LEU A 130 -0.94 -15.98 27.58
C LEU A 130 -1.02 -17.44 27.11
N ASP A 131 -0.08 -18.29 27.53
CA ASP A 131 -0.08 -19.72 27.21
C ASP A 131 -1.34 -20.43 27.75
N GLU A 132 -1.78 -20.07 28.95
CA GLU A 132 -3.03 -20.57 29.55
C GLU A 132 -4.27 -20.05 28.80
N MET A 133 -4.27 -18.77 28.43
CA MET A 133 -5.37 -18.12 27.69
C MET A 133 -5.50 -18.64 26.26
N ARG A 134 -4.41 -19.14 25.66
CA ARG A 134 -4.34 -19.69 24.29
C ARG A 134 -4.96 -18.75 23.24
N PRO A 135 -4.50 -17.50 23.11
CA PRO A 135 -4.97 -16.55 22.09
C PRO A 135 -4.96 -17.18 20.70
N ARG A 136 -5.97 -16.86 19.90
CA ARG A 136 -6.14 -17.37 18.54
C ARG A 136 -6.11 -16.23 17.53
N VAL A 137 -5.72 -16.55 16.31
CA VAL A 137 -5.89 -15.67 15.16
C VAL A 137 -7.39 -15.29 15.06
N ASN A 138 -7.65 -14.02 14.78
CA ASN A 138 -8.94 -13.32 14.80
C ASN A 138 -9.55 -13.02 16.18
N ASP A 139 -8.90 -13.36 17.30
CA ASP A 139 -9.34 -12.85 18.60
C ASP A 139 -9.25 -11.31 18.59
N LYS A 140 -10.29 -10.64 19.10
CA LYS A 140 -10.35 -9.17 19.19
C LYS A 140 -9.46 -8.68 20.32
N VAL A 141 -8.76 -7.59 20.06
CA VAL A 141 -7.86 -6.96 21.02
C VAL A 141 -8.06 -5.45 21.03
N MET A 142 -7.79 -4.83 22.16
CA MET A 142 -7.69 -3.39 22.30
C MET A 142 -6.29 -3.06 22.80
N LEU A 143 -5.58 -2.22 22.07
CA LEU A 143 -4.24 -1.75 22.41
C LEU A 143 -4.32 -0.34 22.96
N HIS A 144 -3.77 -0.15 24.15
CA HIS A 144 -3.55 1.16 24.74
C HIS A 144 -2.05 1.48 24.69
N TYR A 145 -1.68 2.48 23.90
CA TYR A 145 -0.30 2.97 23.80
C TYR A 145 -0.05 3.96 24.93
N SER A 146 0.71 3.53 25.94
CA SER A 146 0.78 4.21 27.23
C SER A 146 1.36 5.62 27.14
N ASP A 147 2.37 5.81 26.27
CA ASP A 147 3.12 7.06 26.17
C ASP A 147 2.29 8.19 25.54
N VAL A 148 1.33 7.84 24.69
CA VAL A 148 0.50 8.77 23.88
C VAL A 148 -0.96 8.81 24.34
N GLY A 149 -1.37 7.90 25.22
CA GLY A 149 -2.76 7.79 25.68
C GLY A 149 -3.74 7.36 24.58
N LEU A 150 -3.26 6.83 23.46
CA LEU A 150 -4.10 6.40 22.34
C LEU A 150 -4.59 4.96 22.53
N THR A 151 -5.88 4.74 22.25
CA THR A 151 -6.47 3.40 22.25
C THR A 151 -6.92 3.00 20.85
N VAL A 152 -6.48 1.82 20.41
CA VAL A 152 -6.73 1.27 19.07
C VAL A 152 -7.35 -0.12 19.19
N ASN A 153 -8.44 -0.35 18.47
CA ASN A 153 -9.05 -1.67 18.37
C ASN A 153 -8.41 -2.46 17.25
N GLY A 154 -8.25 -3.77 17.42
CA GLY A 154 -7.65 -4.65 16.42
C GLY A 154 -8.04 -6.11 16.58
N ARG A 155 -7.36 -6.96 15.81
CA ARG A 155 -7.45 -8.42 15.90
C ARG A 155 -6.07 -9.05 15.79
N LEU A 156 -5.89 -10.21 16.42
CA LEU A 156 -4.67 -11.00 16.25
C LEU A 156 -4.61 -11.60 14.85
N VAL A 157 -3.51 -11.40 14.15
CA VAL A 157 -3.26 -12.00 12.83
C VAL A 157 -2.13 -13.02 12.83
N ASP A 158 -1.27 -12.98 13.85
CA ASP A 158 -0.29 -14.03 14.13
C ASP A 158 0.03 -14.10 15.61
N VAL A 159 0.34 -15.31 16.10
CA VAL A 159 0.59 -15.59 17.51
C VAL A 159 1.74 -16.58 17.61
N ASP A 160 2.87 -16.15 18.19
CA ASP A 160 4.03 -16.99 18.47
C ASP A 160 4.39 -16.91 19.96
N LEU A 161 3.72 -17.74 20.75
CA LEU A 161 4.03 -17.90 22.17
C LEU A 161 5.20 -18.86 22.41
N SER A 162 5.71 -19.54 21.38
CA SER A 162 6.87 -20.42 21.54
C SER A 162 8.19 -19.66 21.58
N ALA A 163 8.19 -18.44 21.05
CA ALA A 163 9.31 -17.53 21.13
C ALA A 163 9.47 -16.94 22.54
N VAL A 164 10.72 -16.65 22.89
CA VAL A 164 11.09 -15.87 24.08
C VAL A 164 11.92 -14.68 23.60
N PRO A 165 11.39 -13.43 23.67
CA PRO A 165 10.05 -13.06 24.14
C PRO A 165 8.92 -13.57 23.21
N ALA A 166 7.69 -13.67 23.73
CA ALA A 166 6.55 -14.07 22.92
C ALA A 166 6.14 -12.93 21.97
N HIS A 167 5.72 -13.28 20.75
CA HIS A 167 5.36 -12.31 19.72
C HIS A 167 3.89 -12.42 19.30
N LEU A 168 3.22 -11.28 19.17
CA LEU A 168 1.88 -11.17 18.64
C LEU A 168 1.88 -10.15 17.50
N GLU A 169 1.25 -10.47 16.37
CA GLU A 169 1.00 -9.50 15.31
C GLU A 169 -0.48 -9.14 15.34
N ILE A 170 -0.75 -7.83 15.39
CA ILE A 170 -2.09 -7.26 15.53
C ILE A 170 -2.36 -6.41 14.31
N GLU A 171 -3.54 -6.60 13.73
CA GLU A 171 -4.08 -5.74 12.69
C GLU A 171 -5.10 -4.79 13.31
N ASN A 172 -4.97 -3.50 13.01
CA ASN A 172 -5.88 -2.47 13.47
C ASN A 172 -7.22 -2.57 12.72
N SER A 173 -8.32 -2.30 13.42
CA SER A 173 -9.67 -2.29 12.84
C SER A 173 -9.90 -1.13 11.88
N ARG A 174 -9.07 -0.10 11.98
CA ARG A 174 -9.03 1.06 11.10
C ARG A 174 -7.58 1.49 10.92
N ILE A 175 -7.32 2.18 9.82
CA ILE A 175 -6.02 2.81 9.57
C ILE A 175 -5.74 3.80 10.71
N THR A 176 -4.59 3.64 11.37
CA THR A 176 -4.15 4.51 12.46
C THR A 176 -2.77 5.04 12.08
N PRO A 177 -2.64 6.32 11.69
CA PRO A 177 -1.38 6.87 11.23
C PRO A 177 -0.27 6.64 12.26
N VAL A 178 0.89 6.14 11.82
CA VAL A 178 2.03 5.86 12.72
C VAL A 178 2.40 7.08 13.59
N ALA A 179 2.34 8.28 13.02
CA ALA A 179 2.64 9.53 13.71
C ALA A 179 1.60 9.95 14.78
N SER A 180 0.44 9.27 14.86
CA SER A 180 -0.47 9.44 16.00
C SER A 180 -0.01 8.66 17.25
N ILE A 181 0.99 7.79 17.10
CA ILE A 181 1.50 6.91 18.16
C ILE A 181 2.96 7.22 18.49
N VAL A 182 3.77 7.58 17.49
CA VAL A 182 5.18 7.92 17.65
C VAL A 182 5.34 9.42 17.48
N ASP A 183 6.18 10.04 18.31
CA ASP A 183 6.58 11.44 18.12
C ASP A 183 7.10 11.66 16.70
N GLY A 184 6.37 12.46 15.94
CA GLY A 184 6.69 12.81 14.57
C GLY A 184 5.79 13.91 14.03
N VAL A 185 6.28 14.60 13.01
CA VAL A 185 5.52 15.68 12.37
C VAL A 185 4.64 15.06 11.31
N VAL A 186 3.32 15.15 11.48
CA VAL A 186 2.37 14.76 10.44
C VAL A 186 2.31 15.89 9.42
N LEU A 187 2.49 15.57 8.14
CA LEU A 187 2.24 16.55 7.08
C LEU A 187 0.76 16.95 7.07
N GLU A 188 0.51 18.23 6.85
CA GLU A 188 -0.85 18.75 6.78
C GLU A 188 -1.62 18.10 5.63
N THR A 189 -2.87 17.75 5.91
CA THR A 189 -3.79 17.16 4.95
C THR A 189 -4.83 18.19 4.52
N SER A 190 -5.23 18.11 3.26
CA SER A 190 -6.31 18.90 2.68
C SER A 190 -7.35 17.98 2.02
N LEU A 191 -8.59 18.44 2.00
CA LEU A 191 -9.65 17.76 1.25
C LEU A 191 -9.44 18.01 -0.24
N SER A 192 -9.24 16.93 -0.97
CA SER A 192 -9.07 16.94 -2.42
C SER A 192 -10.18 16.14 -3.08
N ARG A 193 -10.84 16.76 -4.06
CA ARG A 193 -11.92 16.13 -4.84
C ARG A 193 -11.37 15.62 -6.16
N PHE A 194 -11.62 14.35 -6.47
CA PHE A 194 -11.23 13.69 -7.71
C PHE A 194 -12.46 13.16 -8.45
N THR A 195 -12.48 13.34 -9.75
CA THR A 195 -13.49 12.72 -10.63
C THR A 195 -12.83 11.62 -11.45
N LEU A 196 -13.31 10.39 -11.28
CA LEU A 196 -12.94 9.22 -12.06
C LEU A 196 -13.96 9.06 -13.20
N ARG A 197 -13.54 9.33 -14.43
CA ARG A 197 -14.39 9.19 -15.62
C ARG A 197 -14.14 7.83 -16.27
N ASP A 198 -15.22 7.19 -16.70
CA ASP A 198 -15.20 5.95 -17.46
C ASP A 198 -15.88 6.19 -18.82
N GLU A 199 -15.28 5.65 -19.88
CA GLU A 199 -15.84 5.71 -21.24
C GLU A 199 -17.11 4.85 -21.38
N PHE A 200 -17.31 3.87 -20.49
CA PHE A 200 -18.46 2.95 -20.46
C PHE A 200 -19.35 3.17 -19.23
N ALA A 201 -19.51 4.44 -18.86
CA ALA A 201 -20.43 4.99 -17.87
C ALA A 201 -21.72 4.17 -17.66
N ASP A 202 -22.39 3.79 -18.75
CA ASP A 202 -23.73 3.19 -18.72
C ASP A 202 -23.73 1.69 -18.38
N GLN A 203 -22.57 1.05 -18.25
CA GLN A 203 -22.42 -0.39 -18.02
C GLN A 203 -21.61 -0.74 -16.77
N GLN A 204 -21.33 0.23 -15.91
CA GLN A 204 -20.50 0.00 -14.73
C GLN A 204 -21.18 -0.95 -13.72
N THR A 205 -20.50 -2.05 -13.44
CA THR A 205 -20.83 -2.98 -12.36
C THR A 205 -20.21 -2.51 -11.04
N THR A 206 -20.79 -2.91 -9.90
CA THR A 206 -20.21 -2.64 -8.57
C THR A 206 -18.77 -3.16 -8.44
N ASP A 207 -18.44 -4.27 -9.10
CA ASP A 207 -17.08 -4.84 -9.13
C ASP A 207 -16.10 -3.93 -9.89
N GLN A 208 -16.52 -3.34 -11.02
CA GLN A 208 -15.70 -2.36 -11.74
C GLN A 208 -15.44 -1.12 -10.89
N ILE A 209 -16.46 -0.59 -10.23
CA ILE A 209 -16.33 0.59 -9.34
C ILE A 209 -15.38 0.27 -8.18
N ALA A 210 -15.52 -0.91 -7.56
CA ALA A 210 -14.62 -1.36 -6.48
C ALA A 210 -13.16 -1.45 -6.96
N LYS A 211 -12.92 -1.97 -8.17
CA LYS A 211 -11.58 -2.01 -8.78
C LYS A 211 -11.05 -0.61 -9.07
N GLN A 212 -11.87 0.28 -9.60
CA GLN A 212 -11.51 1.67 -9.89
C GLN A 212 -11.05 2.39 -8.63
N LEU A 213 -11.85 2.29 -7.56
CA LEU A 213 -11.50 2.86 -6.26
C LEU A 213 -10.22 2.24 -5.71
N TYR A 214 -10.09 0.91 -5.74
CA TYR A 214 -8.89 0.24 -5.26
C TYR A 214 -7.63 0.75 -5.97
N TYR A 215 -7.57 0.71 -7.30
CA TYR A 215 -6.36 1.14 -8.00
C TYR A 215 -6.13 2.65 -7.91
N PHE A 216 -7.18 3.46 -7.69
CA PHE A 216 -7.04 4.88 -7.38
C PHE A 216 -6.37 5.10 -6.01
N PHE A 217 -6.80 4.40 -4.97
CA PHE A 217 -6.12 4.45 -3.67
C PHE A 217 -4.68 3.91 -3.76
N GLU A 218 -4.43 2.89 -4.58
CA GLU A 218 -3.07 2.40 -4.81
C GLU A 218 -2.17 3.40 -5.54
N LEU A 219 -2.75 4.19 -6.45
CA LEU A 219 -2.04 5.30 -7.09
C LEU A 219 -1.66 6.37 -6.05
N LEU A 220 -2.58 6.73 -5.15
CA LEU A 220 -2.31 7.65 -4.04
C LEU A 220 -1.22 7.11 -3.09
N GLU A 221 -1.24 5.82 -2.78
CA GLU A 221 -0.21 5.18 -1.94
C GLU A 221 1.18 5.15 -2.60
N GLY A 222 1.24 4.99 -3.92
CA GLY A 222 2.48 5.12 -4.68
C GLY A 222 3.08 6.53 -4.56
N LEU A 223 2.24 7.57 -4.68
CA LEU A 223 2.66 8.96 -4.48
C LEU A 223 3.09 9.22 -3.02
N ARG A 224 2.32 8.71 -2.06
CA ARG A 224 2.63 8.81 -0.62
C ARG A 224 3.96 8.18 -0.28
N SER A 225 4.33 7.11 -0.96
CA SER A 225 5.62 6.45 -0.80
C SER A 225 6.79 7.33 -1.26
N ILE A 226 6.60 8.17 -2.30
CA ILE A 226 7.60 9.15 -2.73
C ILE A 226 7.77 10.25 -1.69
N VAL A 227 6.66 10.81 -1.18
CA VAL A 227 6.69 11.85 -0.14
C VAL A 227 7.37 11.32 1.13
N ASN A 228 6.96 10.14 1.61
CA ASN A 228 7.57 9.53 2.79
C ASN A 228 9.03 9.10 2.57
N LEU A 229 9.46 8.85 1.33
CA LEU A 229 10.85 8.57 1.02
C LEU A 229 11.70 9.84 1.12
N ALA A 230 11.21 10.99 0.65
CA ALA A 230 11.89 12.27 0.75
C ALA A 230 12.18 12.62 2.21
N TYR A 231 11.18 12.51 3.08
CA TYR A 231 11.31 12.86 4.50
C TYR A 231 11.99 11.80 5.38
N ARG A 232 12.36 10.63 4.84
CA ARG A 232 12.91 9.51 5.62
C ARG A 232 14.33 9.74 6.13
N ILE A 233 15.04 10.73 5.59
CA ILE A 233 16.50 10.81 5.72
C ILE A 233 16.89 11.61 6.97
N ASP A 234 16.21 12.72 7.28
CA ASP A 234 16.61 13.60 8.40
C ASP A 234 15.48 14.09 9.32
N SER A 235 14.21 13.77 9.03
CA SER A 235 13.06 14.25 9.83
C SER A 235 12.08 13.13 10.21
N PRO A 236 11.46 13.17 11.40
CA PRO A 236 10.32 12.29 11.72
C PRO A 236 9.02 12.76 11.00
N THR A 237 9.15 13.43 9.86
CA THR A 237 8.01 13.91 9.06
C THR A 237 7.36 12.74 8.33
N TYR A 238 6.03 12.72 8.31
CA TYR A 238 5.26 11.61 7.81
C TYR A 238 4.02 12.05 7.04
N ALA A 239 3.87 11.55 5.82
CA ALA A 239 2.64 11.65 5.04
C ALA A 239 1.64 10.56 5.48
N PRO A 240 0.52 10.95 6.14
CA PRO A 240 -0.51 9.99 6.51
C PRO A 240 -1.19 9.37 5.28
N PRO A 241 -1.73 8.15 5.42
CA PRO A 241 -2.51 7.50 4.36
C PRO A 241 -3.77 8.30 4.02
N ALA A 242 -4.18 8.21 2.75
CA ALA A 242 -5.38 8.89 2.25
C ALA A 242 -6.63 8.39 2.99
N GLN A 243 -7.49 9.32 3.43
CA GLN A 243 -8.75 8.98 4.08
C GLN A 243 -9.92 9.35 3.18
N LEU A 244 -10.82 8.39 2.94
CA LEU A 244 -12.04 8.65 2.18
C LEU A 244 -13.00 9.49 3.02
N ALA A 245 -13.26 10.72 2.58
CA ALA A 245 -14.23 11.61 3.22
C ALA A 245 -15.63 11.43 2.62
N GLU A 246 -15.72 11.35 1.29
CA GLU A 246 -16.97 11.22 0.57
C GLU A 246 -16.78 10.38 -0.70
N LEU A 247 -17.77 9.54 -1.01
CA LEU A 247 -17.83 8.79 -2.25
C LEU A 247 -19.21 8.98 -2.87
N GLN A 248 -19.26 9.62 -4.03
CA GLN A 248 -20.45 9.71 -4.85
C GLN A 248 -20.32 8.75 -6.03
N ILE A 249 -21.11 7.69 -5.99
CA ILE A 249 -21.18 6.68 -7.05
C ILE A 249 -22.25 7.14 -8.05
N ALA A 250 -21.84 8.00 -8.97
CA ALA A 250 -22.56 8.32 -10.21
C ALA A 250 -21.64 7.99 -11.39
N SER A 251 -22.13 8.10 -12.63
CA SER A 251 -21.23 8.29 -13.76
C SER A 251 -21.18 9.79 -14.06
N PRO A 252 -20.06 10.48 -13.82
CA PRO A 252 -18.76 9.98 -13.35
C PRO A 252 -18.69 9.74 -11.82
N THR A 253 -17.78 8.86 -11.38
CA THR A 253 -17.56 8.59 -9.94
C THR A 253 -16.75 9.72 -9.33
N VAL A 254 -17.24 10.30 -8.24
CA VAL A 254 -16.55 11.39 -7.54
C VAL A 254 -16.07 10.89 -6.18
N VAL A 255 -14.78 11.08 -5.92
CA VAL A 255 -14.12 10.67 -4.69
C VAL A 255 -13.56 11.92 -4.02
N VAL A 256 -13.99 12.21 -2.80
CA VAL A 256 -13.38 13.23 -1.96
C VAL A 256 -12.52 12.53 -0.93
N VAL A 257 -11.23 12.81 -0.96
CA VAL A 257 -10.24 12.22 -0.05
C VAL A 257 -9.52 13.32 0.70
N GLU A 258 -9.23 13.05 1.95
CA GLU A 258 -8.27 13.82 2.73
C GLU A 258 -6.86 13.25 2.45
N ILE A 259 -6.00 14.08 1.85
CA ILE A 259 -4.64 13.72 1.46
C ILE A 259 -3.67 14.87 1.72
N VAL A 260 -2.39 14.56 1.79
CA VAL A 260 -1.33 15.57 1.93
C VAL A 260 -1.24 16.44 0.67
N GLU A 261 -1.14 17.76 0.84
CA GLU A 261 -1.11 18.73 -0.29
C GLU A 261 -0.03 18.41 -1.32
N GLN A 262 1.17 18.02 -0.85
CA GLN A 262 2.28 17.63 -1.71
C GLN A 262 1.93 16.48 -2.68
N LEU A 263 0.97 15.60 -2.35
CA LEU A 263 0.54 14.53 -3.26
C LEU A 263 -0.22 15.05 -4.47
N VAL A 264 -0.99 16.12 -4.27
CA VAL A 264 -1.76 16.76 -5.35
C VAL A 264 -0.79 17.40 -6.34
N ASP A 265 0.21 18.10 -5.83
CA ASP A 265 1.19 18.84 -6.63
C ASP A 265 2.17 17.91 -7.35
N LEU A 266 2.53 16.78 -6.73
CA LEU A 266 3.48 15.83 -7.28
C LEU A 266 2.97 15.17 -8.57
N PHE A 267 1.65 15.01 -8.71
CA PHE A 267 1.08 14.20 -9.79
C PHE A 267 0.28 15.03 -10.80
N PRO A 268 0.69 15.03 -12.08
CA PRO A 268 -0.02 15.74 -13.14
C PRO A 268 -1.27 14.95 -13.58
N TRP A 269 -2.34 14.99 -12.76
CA TRP A 269 -3.60 14.25 -12.96
C TRP A 269 -4.17 14.38 -14.38
N GLY A 270 -4.07 15.56 -15.00
CA GLY A 270 -4.53 15.78 -16.38
C GLY A 270 -3.75 14.97 -17.44
N MET A 271 -2.46 14.68 -17.25
CA MET A 271 -1.71 13.80 -18.16
C MET A 271 -2.01 12.32 -17.93
N ALA A 272 -2.38 11.93 -16.70
CA ALA A 272 -2.86 10.58 -16.44
C ALA A 272 -4.04 10.25 -17.38
N ALA A 273 -4.93 11.22 -17.64
CA ALA A 273 -6.03 11.08 -18.60
C ALA A 273 -5.57 10.74 -20.03
N VAL A 274 -4.39 11.21 -20.44
CA VAL A 274 -3.86 10.97 -21.79
C VAL A 274 -3.32 9.53 -21.93
N ILE A 275 -2.78 8.97 -20.85
CA ILE A 275 -2.31 7.58 -20.78
C ILE A 275 -3.51 6.64 -20.68
N LEU A 276 -4.48 6.98 -19.83
CA LEU A 276 -5.72 6.24 -19.63
C LEU A 276 -6.55 6.09 -20.92
N SER A 277 -6.80 7.18 -21.65
CA SER A 277 -7.56 7.16 -22.92
C SER A 277 -6.88 6.39 -24.07
N LYS A 278 -5.55 6.46 -24.22
CA LYS A 278 -4.84 5.77 -25.31
C LYS A 278 -4.62 4.29 -25.05
N ILE A 279 -4.46 3.88 -23.79
CA ILE A 279 -4.26 2.48 -23.43
C ILE A 279 -5.52 1.64 -23.72
N TRP A 280 -6.72 2.24 -23.70
CA TRP A 280 -7.97 1.49 -23.93
C TRP A 280 -8.53 1.46 -25.33
N GLY A 281 -8.03 2.27 -26.25
CA GLY A 281 -8.29 2.05 -27.67
C GLY A 281 -7.69 0.74 -28.21
N LEU A 282 -6.76 0.10 -27.49
CA LEU A 282 -6.01 -1.07 -27.96
C LEU A 282 -6.77 -2.41 -27.86
N PRO A 283 -7.47 -2.76 -26.76
CA PRO A 283 -8.19 -4.03 -26.65
C PRO A 283 -9.42 -4.10 -27.56
N GLU A 284 -10.20 -3.02 -27.69
CA GLU A 284 -11.37 -2.98 -28.59
C GLU A 284 -10.98 -3.12 -30.05
N LYS A 285 -9.91 -2.44 -30.48
CA LYS A 285 -9.32 -2.63 -31.82
C LYS A 285 -8.86 -4.07 -32.06
N ARG A 286 -8.29 -4.74 -31.04
CA ARG A 286 -7.89 -6.15 -31.13
C ARG A 286 -9.09 -7.12 -31.13
N LYS A 287 -10.14 -6.86 -30.37
CA LYS A 287 -11.33 -7.73 -30.30
C LYS A 287 -12.16 -7.64 -31.58
N THR A 288 -12.43 -6.43 -32.06
CA THR A 288 -13.09 -6.19 -33.35
C THR A 288 -12.32 -6.78 -34.53
N TRP A 289 -10.98 -6.86 -34.44
CA TRP A 289 -10.11 -7.52 -35.41
C TRP A 289 -10.28 -9.05 -35.48
N TYR A 290 -10.38 -9.74 -34.33
CA TYR A 290 -10.54 -11.19 -34.29
C TYR A 290 -11.97 -11.66 -34.64
N GLU A 291 -12.99 -10.88 -34.29
CA GLU A 291 -14.39 -11.23 -34.50
C GLU A 291 -14.93 -10.77 -35.88
N GLY A 292 -14.22 -9.85 -36.57
CA GLY A 292 -14.83 -9.02 -37.62
C GLY A 292 -14.67 -9.40 -39.10
N SER A 293 -13.65 -10.14 -39.59
CA SER A 293 -13.63 -10.58 -41.01
C SER A 293 -12.42 -11.42 -41.42
N ARG A 294 -12.65 -12.70 -41.72
CA ARG A 294 -11.66 -13.61 -42.33
C ARG A 294 -11.37 -13.37 -43.83
N GLU A 295 -12.12 -12.51 -44.52
CA GLU A 295 -12.05 -12.40 -45.99
C GLU A 295 -11.36 -11.14 -46.54
N LYS A 296 -10.97 -10.16 -45.69
CA LYS A 296 -10.38 -8.87 -46.14
C LYS A 296 -8.90 -8.68 -45.75
N LEU A 297 -8.23 -9.77 -45.37
CA LEU A 297 -7.13 -9.73 -44.39
C LEU A 297 -5.75 -9.22 -44.89
N GLN A 298 -5.22 -9.58 -46.06
CA GLN A 298 -3.76 -9.43 -46.24
C GLN A 298 -3.21 -8.00 -46.38
N PHE A 299 -3.90 -7.07 -47.04
CA PHE A 299 -3.40 -5.68 -47.16
C PHE A 299 -3.79 -4.79 -45.97
N ARG A 300 -4.95 -5.00 -45.35
CA ARG A 300 -5.37 -4.24 -44.16
C ARG A 300 -4.70 -4.69 -42.87
N LEU A 301 -4.18 -5.92 -42.82
CA LEU A 301 -3.40 -6.40 -41.69
C LEU A 301 -2.14 -5.54 -41.49
N PHE A 302 -1.41 -5.21 -42.55
CA PHE A 302 -0.16 -4.45 -42.43
C PHE A 302 -0.40 -3.00 -41.97
N ASP A 303 -1.42 -2.34 -42.50
CA ASP A 303 -1.79 -0.97 -42.11
C ASP A 303 -2.26 -0.92 -40.65
N HIS A 304 -3.05 -1.90 -40.20
CA HIS A 304 -3.53 -1.96 -38.82
C HIS A 304 -2.46 -2.46 -37.83
N GLU A 305 -1.59 -3.39 -38.21
CA GLU A 305 -0.43 -3.76 -37.39
C GLU A 305 0.49 -2.55 -37.20
N SER A 306 0.69 -1.75 -38.25
CA SER A 306 1.44 -0.51 -38.18
C SER A 306 0.75 0.52 -37.28
N GLU A 307 -0.58 0.65 -37.35
CA GLU A 307 -1.38 1.52 -36.49
C GLU A 307 -1.32 1.10 -35.01
N VAL A 308 -1.45 -0.20 -34.71
CA VAL A 308 -1.32 -0.74 -33.35
C VAL A 308 0.09 -0.51 -32.82
N ARG A 309 1.11 -0.75 -33.65
CA ARG A 309 2.50 -0.53 -33.26
C ARG A 309 2.79 0.95 -33.02
N GLN A 310 2.24 1.85 -33.83
CA GLN A 310 2.32 3.29 -33.60
C GLN A 310 1.63 3.70 -32.30
N LEU A 311 0.45 3.14 -31.99
CA LEU A 311 -0.23 3.38 -30.73
C LEU A 311 0.56 2.86 -29.53
N GLU A 312 1.17 1.68 -29.62
CA GLU A 312 2.04 1.14 -28.56
C GLU A 312 3.27 2.03 -28.34
N LEU A 313 3.89 2.53 -29.42
CA LEU A 313 5.00 3.47 -29.33
C LEU A 313 4.57 4.80 -28.71
N ASP A 314 3.40 5.32 -29.10
CA ASP A 314 2.81 6.54 -28.54
C ASP A 314 2.52 6.39 -27.05
N VAL A 315 1.97 5.26 -26.62
CA VAL A 315 1.72 4.95 -25.21
C VAL A 315 3.04 4.91 -24.44
N ARG A 316 4.05 4.19 -24.94
CA ARG A 316 5.38 4.13 -24.30
C ARG A 316 6.03 5.51 -24.21
N ARG A 317 5.90 6.32 -25.26
CA ARG A 317 6.43 7.69 -25.27
C ARG A 317 5.74 8.55 -24.21
N LYS A 318 4.41 8.54 -24.16
CA LYS A 318 3.63 9.31 -23.18
C LYS A 318 3.88 8.85 -21.75
N GLU A 319 4.03 7.54 -21.54
CA GLU A 319 4.41 6.98 -20.24
C GLU A 319 5.81 7.43 -19.82
N ALA A 320 6.78 7.45 -20.75
CA ALA A 320 8.12 7.98 -20.49
C ALA A 320 8.11 9.49 -20.19
N GLU A 321 7.27 10.26 -20.89
CA GLU A 321 7.08 11.70 -20.63
C GLU A 321 6.43 11.93 -19.24
N LEU A 322 5.41 11.16 -18.87
CA LEU A 322 4.81 11.20 -17.53
C LEU A 322 5.85 10.84 -16.46
N ARG A 323 6.60 9.75 -16.69
CA ARG A 323 7.66 9.31 -15.77
C ARG A 323 8.67 10.43 -15.53
N SER A 324 9.16 11.08 -16.59
CA SER A 324 10.10 12.21 -16.46
C SER A 324 9.48 13.30 -15.62
N ARG A 325 8.25 13.74 -15.93
CA ARG A 325 7.62 14.85 -15.22
C ARG A 325 7.37 14.57 -13.73
N ILE A 326 7.03 13.33 -13.35
CA ILE A 326 6.86 13.00 -11.93
C ILE A 326 8.23 12.97 -11.22
N ILE A 327 9.27 12.46 -11.89
CA ILE A 327 10.64 12.52 -11.36
C ILE A 327 11.06 13.97 -11.15
N ASP A 328 10.89 14.80 -12.18
CA ASP A 328 11.27 16.20 -12.16
C ASP A 328 10.49 16.94 -11.05
N ALA A 329 9.17 16.74 -10.96
CA ALA A 329 8.33 17.30 -9.89
C ALA A 329 8.74 16.81 -8.50
N ALA A 330 9.11 15.54 -8.34
CA ALA A 330 9.58 15.01 -7.06
C ALA A 330 10.92 15.65 -6.65
N LEU A 331 11.87 15.75 -7.57
CA LEU A 331 13.18 16.33 -7.29
C LEU A 331 13.09 17.86 -7.08
N GLU A 332 12.14 18.53 -7.73
CA GLU A 332 11.86 19.95 -7.52
C GLU A 332 11.17 20.20 -6.17
N ALA A 333 10.12 19.44 -5.84
CA ALA A 333 9.37 19.59 -4.59
C ALA A 333 10.20 19.24 -3.34
N PHE A 334 11.22 18.40 -3.50
CA PHE A 334 12.08 17.92 -2.41
C PHE A 334 13.56 18.21 -2.69
N SER A 335 13.87 19.38 -3.27
CA SER A 335 15.24 19.76 -3.65
C SER A 335 16.22 19.84 -2.47
N ASP A 336 15.69 20.10 -1.27
CA ASP A 336 16.48 20.26 -0.05
C ASP A 336 16.63 18.94 0.73
N GLU A 337 15.97 17.87 0.29
CA GLU A 337 16.03 16.54 0.90
C GLU A 337 16.97 15.63 0.09
N ASP A 338 17.59 14.64 0.73
CA ASP A 338 18.52 13.66 0.11
C ASP A 338 17.80 12.62 -0.79
N LEU A 339 16.82 13.06 -1.59
CA LEU A 339 16.00 12.18 -2.42
C LEU A 339 16.77 11.70 -3.66
N SER A 340 17.19 10.43 -3.67
CA SER A 340 17.87 9.85 -4.83
C SER A 340 16.92 9.61 -6.01
N LEU A 341 17.33 10.03 -7.21
CA LEU A 341 16.68 9.67 -8.48
C LEU A 341 16.40 8.17 -8.61
N ALA A 342 17.35 7.33 -8.17
CA ALA A 342 17.23 5.87 -8.27
C ALA A 342 16.12 5.34 -7.35
N ASP A 343 15.86 5.99 -6.22
CA ASP A 343 14.82 5.59 -5.29
C ASP A 343 13.44 6.03 -5.79
N VAL A 344 13.31 7.27 -6.30
CA VAL A 344 12.08 7.76 -6.94
C VAL A 344 11.70 6.86 -8.12
N GLN A 345 12.65 6.54 -9.00
CA GLN A 345 12.43 5.64 -10.14
C GLN A 345 11.93 4.26 -9.69
N ARG A 346 12.50 3.72 -8.61
CA ARG A 346 12.11 2.42 -8.07
C ARG A 346 10.66 2.43 -7.56
N VAL A 347 10.27 3.48 -6.85
CA VAL A 347 8.88 3.63 -6.37
C VAL A 347 7.92 3.80 -7.54
N LEU A 348 8.28 4.62 -8.53
CA LEU A 348 7.45 4.82 -9.73
C LEU A 348 7.18 3.52 -10.49
N ASP A 349 8.23 2.75 -10.75
CA ASP A 349 8.13 1.50 -11.51
C ASP A 349 7.38 0.40 -10.73
N ARG A 350 7.49 0.41 -9.39
CA ARG A 350 6.86 -0.59 -8.52
C ARG A 350 5.41 -0.27 -8.19
N ASP A 351 5.12 0.97 -7.83
CA ASP A 351 3.89 1.33 -7.11
C ASP A 351 3.00 2.31 -7.88
N LEU A 352 3.53 3.08 -8.84
CA LEU A 352 2.74 4.13 -9.50
C LEU A 352 2.31 3.71 -10.91
N LEU A 353 3.26 3.41 -11.79
CA LEU A 353 2.97 3.09 -13.20
C LEU A 353 2.11 1.82 -13.36
N PRO A 354 2.33 0.72 -12.61
CA PRO A 354 1.47 -0.46 -12.73
C PRO A 354 0.01 -0.16 -12.37
N ASN A 355 -0.23 0.60 -11.30
CA ASN A 355 -1.59 0.95 -10.88
C ASN A 355 -2.27 1.91 -11.85
N LEU A 356 -1.52 2.84 -12.44
CA LEU A 356 -2.04 3.68 -13.53
C LEU A 356 -2.45 2.86 -14.76
N ARG A 357 -1.67 1.83 -15.13
CA ARG A 357 -2.01 0.94 -16.25
C ARG A 357 -3.25 0.09 -15.96
N GLU A 358 -3.44 -0.35 -14.72
CA GLU A 358 -4.63 -1.10 -14.29
C GLU A 358 -5.87 -0.21 -14.15
N LEU A 359 -5.72 1.04 -13.66
CA LEU A 359 -6.73 2.10 -13.69
C LEU A 359 -7.17 2.44 -15.09
N GLY A 360 -6.20 2.38 -16.01
CA GLY A 360 -6.44 1.98 -17.37
C GLY A 360 -7.26 0.70 -17.28
N ARG A 361 -6.73 -0.47 -17.57
CA ARG A 361 -7.42 -1.75 -17.91
C ARG A 361 -8.87 -2.03 -17.45
N ILE A 362 -9.34 -1.46 -16.34
CA ILE A 362 -10.70 -1.49 -15.79
C ILE A 362 -11.68 -0.38 -16.26
N GLY A 363 -11.24 0.69 -16.93
CA GLY A 363 -12.12 1.60 -17.69
C GLY A 363 -11.92 3.08 -17.43
N VAL A 364 -11.06 3.46 -16.48
CA VAL A 364 -10.88 4.89 -16.17
C VAL A 364 -10.17 5.55 -17.33
N SER A 365 -10.79 6.58 -17.91
CA SER A 365 -10.27 7.35 -19.04
C SER A 365 -9.72 8.70 -18.60
N ALA A 366 -10.14 9.22 -17.44
CA ALA A 366 -9.59 10.42 -16.84
C ALA A 366 -9.67 10.41 -15.31
N ILE A 367 -8.67 11.05 -14.69
CA ILE A 367 -8.68 11.41 -13.26
C ILE A 367 -8.52 12.93 -13.20
N GLU A 368 -9.55 13.61 -12.75
CA GLU A 368 -9.58 15.07 -12.69
C GLU A 368 -9.54 15.50 -11.22
N ALA A 369 -8.45 16.14 -10.80
CA ALA A 369 -8.40 16.84 -9.53
C ALA A 369 -9.16 18.16 -9.67
N VAL A 370 -10.20 18.34 -8.85
CA VAL A 370 -10.94 19.61 -8.76
C VAL A 370 -10.17 20.50 -7.81
N VAL A 371 -9.40 21.44 -8.36
CA VAL A 371 -8.84 22.53 -7.56
C VAL A 371 -10.03 23.40 -7.17
N GLU A 372 -10.50 23.26 -5.93
CA GLU A 372 -11.35 24.30 -5.36
C GLU A 372 -10.49 25.57 -5.32
N GLN A 373 -10.78 26.51 -6.23
CA GLN A 373 -10.24 27.85 -6.10
C GLN A 373 -10.66 28.33 -4.73
N SER A 374 -9.69 28.43 -3.82
CA SER A 374 -9.87 28.92 -2.46
C SER A 374 -10.65 30.21 -2.58
N GLY A 375 -11.92 30.18 -2.18
CA GLY A 375 -12.83 31.27 -2.44
C GLY A 375 -12.24 32.56 -1.88
N GLN A 376 -11.89 33.49 -2.78
CA GLN A 376 -11.88 34.89 -2.42
C GLN A 376 -13.28 35.20 -1.88
N HIS A 377 -13.43 35.18 -0.55
CA HIS A 377 -14.45 35.97 0.12
C HIS A 377 -14.12 37.43 -0.19
N SER A 378 -14.51 37.89 -1.37
CA SER A 378 -14.66 39.31 -1.65
C SER A 378 -15.78 39.79 -0.73
N SER A 379 -15.40 40.44 0.36
CA SER A 379 -16.24 41.32 1.15
C SER A 379 -16.68 42.48 0.25
N SER A 380 -17.76 42.25 -0.49
CA SER A 380 -18.44 43.25 -1.31
C SER A 380 -19.89 43.28 -0.87
N ASP A 381 -20.13 43.69 0.38
CA ASP A 381 -21.41 44.25 0.82
C ASP A 381 -21.23 44.91 2.19
N ALA A 382 -20.89 46.21 2.18
CA ALA A 382 -21.28 47.19 3.19
C ALA A 382 -20.68 48.56 2.83
N ASN A 383 -21.34 49.29 1.93
CA ASN A 383 -21.58 50.74 2.10
C ASN A 383 -22.41 51.28 0.92
N ARG A 384 -23.73 51.15 1.06
CA ARG A 384 -24.71 52.04 0.45
C ARG A 384 -25.83 52.30 1.43
N SER A 385 -25.57 53.25 2.33
CA SER A 385 -26.57 54.08 3.01
C SER A 385 -25.81 55.09 3.86
N ASP A 386 -25.47 56.23 3.24
CA ASP A 386 -26.05 57.54 3.56
C ASP A 386 -25.74 58.54 2.43
#